data_AF-A0A3C1DDP9-F1
#
_entry.id   AF-A0A3C1DDP9-F1
#
_cell.length_a   1.000
_cell.length_b   1.000
_cell.length_c   1.000
_cell.angle_alpha   90.00
_cell.angle_beta   90.00
_cell.angle_gamma   90.00
#
_symmetry.space_group_name_H-M   'P 1'
#
loop_
_entity.id
_entity.type
_entity.pdbx_description
1 polymer ?
#
loop_
_entity_poly.entity_id
_entity_poly.type
_entity_poly.pdbx_seq_one_letter_code
_entity_poly.pdbx_strand_id
1 'polypeptide(L)' 'MRSLAPDSEYFAFLDALRDSGEVNTVLAATYLVREFPNLRAEEAKAICADWRATYHERRTRLAR' A
#
# COMPACT_ATOMS: atom_id res chain seq x y z
N MET A 1 2.88 22.07 8.52
CA MET A 1 2.00 20.91 8.75
C MET A 1 2.13 19.99 7.55
N ARG A 2 2.95 18.94 7.64
CA ARG A 2 3.03 17.89 6.61
C ARG A 2 1.99 16.87 7.00
N SER A 3 0.85 16.88 6.33
CA SER A 3 -0.29 16.02 6.67
C SER A 3 0.17 14.57 6.78
N LEU A 4 -0.16 13.94 7.91
CA LEU A 4 0.08 12.54 8.29
C LEU A 4 -0.72 11.53 7.44
N ALA A 5 -0.92 11.82 6.15
CA ALA A 5 -1.69 10.96 5.25
C ALA A 5 -0.93 10.43 4.01
N PRO A 6 0.42 10.43 3.89
CA PRO A 6 1.05 9.79 2.73
C PRO A 6 0.73 8.29 2.69
N ASP A 7 0.62 7.62 3.85
CA ASP A 7 0.29 6.20 3.94
C ASP A 7 -1.10 5.86 3.40
N SER A 8 -2.08 6.77 3.52
CA SER A 8 -3.45 6.52 3.07
C SER A 8 -3.55 6.38 1.55
N GLU A 9 -2.82 7.18 0.78
CA GLU A 9 -2.85 7.12 -0.69
C GLU A 9 -2.13 5.86 -1.19
N TYR A 10 -0.98 5.53 -0.60
CA TYR A 10 -0.26 4.31 -0.92
C TYR A 10 -1.07 3.06 -0.58
N PHE A 11 -1.73 3.06 0.58
CA PHE A 11 -2.55 1.93 1.02
C PHE A 11 -3.81 1.79 0.16
N ALA A 12 -4.48 2.88 -0.19
CA ALA A 12 -5.63 2.84 -1.09
C ALA A 12 -5.26 2.27 -2.47
N PHE A 13 -4.09 2.66 -3.01
CA PHE A 13 -3.57 2.09 -4.26
C PHE A 13 -3.29 0.59 -4.12
N LEU A 14 -2.69 0.16 -3.01
CA LEU A 14 -2.42 -1.25 -2.73
C LEU A 14 -3.70 -2.08 -2.53
N ASP A 15 -4.71 -1.52 -1.88
CA ASP A 15 -6.02 -2.14 -1.70
C ASP A 15 -6.73 -2.31 -3.05
N ALA A 16 -6.76 -1.27 -3.90
CA ALA A 16 -7.33 -1.37 -5.25
C ALA A 16 -6.56 -2.38 -6.13
N LEU A 17 -5.23 -2.39 -6.05
CA LEU A 17 -4.39 -3.35 -6.75
C LEU A 17 -4.66 -4.79 -6.29
N ARG A 18 -4.95 -4.97 -4.99
CA ARG A 18 -5.31 -6.27 -4.41
C ARG A 18 -6.71 -6.73 -4.82
N ASP A 19 -7.68 -5.81 -4.86
CA ASP A 19 -9.06 -6.09 -5.26
C ASP A 19 -9.16 -6.43 -6.76
N SER A 20 -8.34 -5.79 -7.61
CA SER A 20 -8.27 -6.11 -9.03
C SER A 20 -7.84 -7.56 -9.31
N GLY A 21 -7.17 -8.22 -8.35
CA GLY A 21 -6.69 -9.61 -8.50
C GLY A 21 -5.59 -9.79 -9.56
N GLU A 22 -5.24 -8.73 -10.30
CA GLU A 22 -4.30 -8.75 -11.43
C GLU A 22 -2.83 -8.91 -11.01
N VAL A 23 -2.48 -8.69 -9.73
CA VAL A 23 -1.07 -8.59 -9.34
C VAL A 23 -0.74 -9.32 -8.03
N ASN A 24 0.26 -10.19 -8.11
CA ASN A 24 0.95 -10.78 -6.96
C ASN A 24 1.56 -9.67 -6.09
N THR A 25 1.31 -9.71 -4.78
CA THR A 25 1.86 -8.83 -3.73
C THR A 25 3.39 -8.65 -3.79
N VAL A 26 4.09 -9.51 -4.52
CA VAL A 26 5.53 -9.42 -4.84
C VAL A 26 5.87 -8.18 -5.68
N LEU A 27 5.02 -7.80 -6.64
CA LEU A 27 5.26 -6.66 -7.52
C LEU A 27 4.66 -5.35 -7.00
N ALA A 28 3.92 -5.39 -5.88
CA ALA A 28 3.25 -4.23 -5.30
C ALA A 28 4.20 -3.03 -5.09
N ALA A 29 5.43 -3.29 -4.62
CA ALA A 29 6.45 -2.26 -4.45
C ALA A 29 6.88 -1.63 -5.80
N THR A 30 6.95 -2.42 -6.87
CA THR A 30 7.28 -1.92 -8.21
C THR A 30 6.17 -1.04 -8.77
N TYR A 31 4.90 -1.40 -8.56
CA TYR A 31 3.77 -0.56 -8.95
C TYR A 31 3.71 0.74 -8.16
N LEU A 32 4.00 0.70 -6.85
CA LEU A 32 4.12 1.90 -6.01
C LEU A 32 5.20 2.85 -6.51
N VAL A 33 6.41 2.38 -6.79
CA VAL A 33 7.48 3.25 -7.32
C VAL A 33 7.14 3.79 -8.71
N ARG A 34 6.40 3.02 -9.52
CA ARG A 34 5.96 3.46 -10.85
C ARG A 34 4.92 4.58 -10.77
N GLU A 35 3.94 4.46 -9.87
CA GLU A 35 2.90 5.46 -9.68
C GLU A 35 3.38 6.66 -8.88
N PHE A 36 4.31 6.43 -7.95
CA PHE A 36 4.91 7.44 -7.09
C PHE A 36 6.43 7.51 -7.34
N PRO A 37 6.88 8.24 -8.39
CA PRO A 37 8.30 8.33 -8.73
C PRO A 37 9.15 9.04 -7.67
N ASN A 38 8.52 9.73 -6.72
CA ASN A 38 9.18 10.33 -5.56
C ASN A 38 9.46 9.33 -4.43
N LEU A 39 8.88 8.12 -4.50
CA LEU A 39 9.01 7.08 -3.50
C LEU A 39 10.24 6.21 -3.81
N ARG A 40 11.13 6.04 -2.84
CA ARG A 40 12.28 5.14 -3.02
C ARG A 40 11.82 3.70 -2.97
N ALA A 41 12.54 2.82 -3.66
CA ALA A 41 12.26 1.38 -3.66
C ALA A 41 12.27 0.76 -2.25
N GLU A 42 13.12 1.27 -1.35
CA GLU A 42 13.15 0.81 0.05
C GLU A 42 11.92 1.26 0.83
N GLU A 43 11.48 2.51 0.65
CA GLU A 43 10.26 3.04 1.26
C GLU A 43 9.02 2.27 0.75
N ALA A 44 8.95 2.01 -0.55
CA ALA A 44 7.87 1.22 -1.15
C ALA A 44 7.79 -0.19 -0.56
N LYS A 45 8.93 -0.84 -0.30
CA LYS A 45 8.98 -2.15 0.35
C LYS A 45 8.49 -2.09 1.80
N ALA A 46 8.92 -1.07 2.55
CA ALA A 46 8.48 -0.86 3.93
C ALA A 46 6.96 -0.63 4.00
N ILE A 47 6.42 0.24 3.14
CA ILE A 47 4.99 0.51 3.01
C ILE A 47 4.23 -0.76 2.61
N CYS A 48 4.73 -1.55 1.67
CA CYS A 48 4.09 -2.83 1.31
C CYS A 48 4.09 -3.85 2.46
N ALA A 49 5.13 -3.85 3.31
CA ALA A 49 5.22 -4.73 4.46
C ALA A 49 4.25 -4.28 5.56
N ASP A 50 4.22 -2.99 5.87
CA ASP A 50 3.32 -2.38 6.84
C ASP A 50 1.85 -2.53 6.41
N TRP A 51 1.57 -2.26 5.13
CA TRP A 51 0.25 -2.48 4.53
C TRP A 51 -0.21 -3.92 4.74
N ARG A 52 0.63 -4.92 4.45
CA ARG A 52 0.29 -6.35 4.64
C ARG A 52 0.06 -6.69 6.11
N ALA A 53 0.88 -6.17 7.02
CA ALA A 53 0.75 -6.41 8.45
C ALA A 53 -0.59 -5.86 8.98
N THR A 54 -0.92 -4.63 8.58
CA THR A 54 -2.13 -3.94 9.04
C THR A 54 -3.38 -4.28 8.20
N TYR A 55 -3.25 -4.95 7.06
CA TYR A 55 -4.38 -5.25 6.15
C TYR A 55 -5.46 -6.09 6.84
N HIS A 56 -5.06 -7.12 7.59
CA HIS A 56 -6.00 -7.97 8.32
C HIS A 56 -6.72 -7.21 9.45
N GLU A 57 -6.00 -6.37 10.19
CA GLU A 57 -6.58 -5.56 11.27
C GLU A 57 -7.53 -4.48 10.72
N ARG A 58 -7.14 -3.81 9.63
CA ARG A 58 -7.95 -2.78 8.97
C ARG A 58 -9.24 -3.35 8.37
N ARG A 59 -9.16 -4.51 7.71
CA ARG A 59 -10.36 -5.20 7.21
C ARG A 59 -11.29 -5.66 8.33
N THR A 60 -10.74 -6.15 9.43
CA THR A 60 -11.55 -6.58 10.58
C THR A 60 -12.27 -5.41 11.22
N ARG A 61 -11.66 -4.22 11.22
CA ARG A 61 -12.26 -2.98 11.74
C ARG A 61 -13.34 -2.39 10.83
N LEU A 62 -13.24 -2.59 9.51
CA LEU A 62 -14.24 -2.15 8.52
C LEU A 62 -15.43 -3.13 8.39
N ALA A 63 -15.27 -4.38 8.82
CA ALA A 63 -16.33 -5.40 8.78
C ALA A 63 -17.22 -5.43 10.03
N ARG A 64 -17.12 -4.43 10.92
CA ARG A 64 -17.89 -4.29 12.16
C ARG A 64 -18.81 -3.08 12.08
#